data_AF-A0A961HMW8-F1
#
_entry.id   AF-A0A961HMW8-F1
#
_cell.length_a   1.000
_cell.length_b   1.000
_cell.length_c   1.000
_cell.angle_alpha   90.00
_cell.angle_beta   90.00
_cell.angle_gamma   90.00
#
_symmetry.space_group_name_H-M   'P 1'
#
loop_
_entity.id
_entity.type
_entity.pdbx_description
1 polymer ?
#
loop_
_entity_poly.entity_id
_entity_poly.type
_entity_poly.pdbx_seq_one_letter_code
_entity_poly.pdbx_strand_id
1 'polypeptide(L)' 'MRIRGAVLTEIGKPGPYAVTRPLVITDLDLAPPGPTEVLVEVDAAGLCHSDLSVVDGNRVRPVPMLLGHEGSGIALE' A
#
# COMPACT_ATOMS: atom_id res chain seq x y z
N MET A 1 6.11 15.34 2.16
CA MET A 1 5.10 15.64 1.12
C MET A 1 3.82 14.86 1.41
N ARG A 2 2.66 15.38 1.00
CA ARG A 2 1.39 14.68 1.19
C ARG A 2 1.11 13.78 -0.02
N ILE A 3 0.84 12.50 0.23
CA ILE A 3 0.46 11.50 -0.77
C ILE A 3 -0.86 10.85 -0.37
N ARG A 4 -1.50 10.12 -1.30
CA ARG A 4 -2.69 9.32 -1.01
C ARG A 4 -2.39 7.85 -1.24
N GLY A 5 -2.80 6.98 -0.33
CA GLY A 5 -2.46 5.56 -0.38
C GLY A 5 -3.53 4.63 0.19
N ALA A 6 -3.46 3.35 -0.17
CA ALA A 6 -4.33 2.29 0.34
C ALA A 6 -3.68 1.60 1.55
N VAL A 7 -4.17 1.91 2.75
CA VAL A 7 -3.60 1.41 4.00
C VAL A 7 -4.44 0.28 4.57
N LEU A 8 -3.79 -0.82 4.91
CA LEU A 8 -4.35 -1.91 5.69
C LEU A 8 -4.17 -1.59 7.18
N THR A 9 -5.28 -1.46 7.91
CA THR A 9 -5.26 -1.15 9.35
C THR A 9 -5.45 -2.38 10.22
N GLU A 10 -6.10 -3.42 9.70
CA GLU A 10 -6.34 -4.69 10.37
C GLU A 10 -6.32 -5.85 9.37
N ILE A 11 -5.85 -7.02 9.81
CA ILE A 11 -5.74 -8.24 9.01
C ILE A 11 -6.93 -9.16 9.29
N GLY A 12 -7.39 -9.89 8.28
CA GLY A 12 -8.32 -11.00 8.46
C GLY A 12 -9.80 -10.62 8.44
N LYS A 13 -10.16 -9.42 7.95
CA LYS A 13 -11.58 -9.14 7.62
C LYS A 13 -12.09 -10.22 6.66
N PRO A 14 -13.30 -10.75 6.86
CA PRO A 14 -13.86 -11.73 5.93
C PRO A 14 -14.23 -11.07 4.60
N GLY A 15 -14.23 -11.86 3.52
CA GLY A 15 -14.84 -11.45 2.27
C GLY A 15 -16.37 -11.36 2.36
N PRO A 16 -17.05 -10.71 1.39
CA PRO A 16 -16.49 -10.06 0.20
C PRO A 16 -15.93 -8.65 0.50
N TYR A 17 -14.72 -8.35 -0.01
CA TYR A 17 -14.01 -7.10 0.29
C TYR A 17 -14.64 -5.83 -0.28
N ALA A 18 -15.51 -5.94 -1.29
CA ALA A 18 -16.33 -4.83 -1.75
C ALA A 18 -17.24 -4.27 -0.63
N VAL A 19 -17.60 -5.11 0.33
CA VAL A 19 -18.45 -4.78 1.49
C VAL A 19 -17.59 -4.48 2.72
N THR A 20 -16.70 -5.39 3.09
CA THR A 20 -15.93 -5.28 4.35
C THR A 20 -14.79 -4.27 4.30
N ARG A 21 -14.33 -3.91 3.09
CA ARG A 21 -13.38 -2.84 2.80
C ARG A 21 -12.20 -2.82 3.79
N PRO A 22 -11.27 -3.79 3.68
CA PRO A 22 -10.13 -3.89 4.58
C PRO A 22 -9.10 -2.77 4.35
N LEU A 23 -9.01 -2.26 3.13
CA LEU A 23 -8.13 -1.14 2.78
C LEU A 23 -8.87 0.20 2.90
N VAL A 24 -8.22 1.14 3.56
CA VAL A 24 -8.69 2.52 3.70
C VAL A 24 -7.82 3.42 2.84
N ILE A 25 -8.45 4.19 1.94
CA ILE A 25 -7.73 5.21 1.19
C ILE A 25 -7.60 6.44 2.08
N THR A 26 -6.37 6.82 2.41
CA THR A 26 -6.07 7.96 3.29
C THR A 26 -4.92 8.79 2.75
N ASP A 27 -4.87 10.04 3.18
CA ASP A 27 -3.69 10.89 3.01
C ASP A 27 -2.60 10.46 4.01
N LEU A 28 -1.35 10.54 3.56
CA LEU A 28 -0.15 10.19 4.31
C LEU A 28 0.90 11.29 4.13
N ASP A 29 1.70 11.50 5.15
CA ASP A 29 2.88 12.37 5.07
C ASP A 29 4.12 11.52 4.79
N LEU A 30 4.63 11.61 3.56
CA LEU A 30 5.85 10.94 3.11
C LEU A 30 7.06 11.85 3.39
N ALA A 31 8.07 11.32 4.07
CA ALA A 31 9.34 12.03 4.26
C ALA A 31 10.04 12.26 2.91
N PRO A 32 10.86 13.32 2.76
CA PRO A 32 11.73 13.43 1.59
C PRO A 32 12.70 12.23 1.54
N PRO A 33 13.17 11.84 0.34
CA PRO A 33 14.13 10.74 0.22
C PRO A 33 15.45 11.05 0.94
N GLY A 34 16.04 10.04 1.55
CA GLY A 34 17.40 10.10 2.10
C GLY A 34 18.50 10.07 1.03
N PRO A 35 19.78 10.12 1.42
CA PRO A 35 20.91 10.27 0.49
C PRO A 35 21.09 9.14 -0.54
N THR A 36 20.47 7.98 -0.31
CA THR A 36 20.57 6.79 -1.18
C THR A 36 19.20 6.25 -1.58
N GLU A 37 18.16 7.08 -1.45
CA GLU A 37 16.78 6.74 -1.78
C GLU A 37 16.36 7.53 -3.01
N VAL A 38 15.42 6.98 -3.78
CA VAL A 38 14.83 7.65 -4.95
C VAL A 38 13.37 7.87 -4.68
N LEU A 39 12.90 9.09 -4.93
CA LEU A 39 11.47 9.38 -4.90
C LEU A 39 10.86 9.04 -6.24
N VAL A 40 9.85 8.17 -6.22
CA VAL A 40 9.11 7.76 -7.42
C VAL A 40 7.66 8.24 -7.30
N GLU A 41 7.22 8.99 -8.31
CA GLU A 41 5.79 9.25 -8.52
C GLU A 41 5.16 8.04 -9.20
N VAL A 42 4.35 7.29 -8.46
CA VAL A 42 3.70 6.07 -8.97
C VAL A 42 2.52 6.46 -9.88
N ASP A 43 2.61 6.06 -11.15
CA ASP A 43 1.58 6.32 -12.17
C ASP A 43 0.57 5.15 -12.28
N ALA A 44 1.08 3.92 -12.19
CA ALA A 44 0.27 2.70 -12.21
C ALA A 44 0.74 1.70 -11.15
N ALA A 45 -0.21 0.97 -10.56
CA ALA A 45 0.05 -0.10 -9.60
C ALA A 45 -0.73 -1.37 -9.99
N GLY A 46 -0.06 -2.51 -9.90
CA GLY A 46 -0.65 -3.84 -10.02
C GLY A 46 -1.26 -4.30 -8.69
N LEU A 47 -2.19 -5.24 -8.77
CA LEU A 47 -2.70 -5.97 -7.61
C LEU A 47 -2.24 -7.42 -7.72
N CYS A 48 -1.32 -7.81 -6.86
CA CYS A 48 -0.81 -9.17 -6.85
C CYS A 48 -1.60 -10.04 -5.86
N HIS A 49 -1.52 -11.36 -6.06
CA HIS A 49 -2.08 -12.32 -5.11
C HIS A 49 -1.41 -12.25 -3.72
N SER A 50 -0.14 -11.85 -3.66
CA SER A 50 0.60 -11.67 -2.42
C SER A 50 0.11 -10.48 -1.59
N ASP A 51 -0.47 -9.43 -2.20
CA ASP A 51 -1.12 -8.35 -1.45
C ASP A 51 -2.37 -8.89 -0.75
N LEU A 52 -3.16 -9.70 -1.46
CA LEU A 52 -4.32 -10.39 -0.91
C LEU A 52 -3.93 -11.33 0.24
N SER A 53 -2.82 -12.07 0.12
CA SER A 53 -2.31 -12.92 1.21
C SER A 53 -2.00 -12.15 2.49
N VAL A 54 -1.64 -10.85 2.39
CA VAL A 54 -1.45 -10.01 3.57
C VAL A 54 -2.81 -9.61 4.17
N VAL A 55 -3.77 -9.24 3.32
CA VAL A 55 -5.12 -8.83 3.74
C VAL A 55 -5.88 -9.96 4.43
N ASP A 56 -5.81 -11.19 3.90
CA ASP A 56 -6.53 -12.35 4.42
C ASP A 56 -5.81 -13.07 5.58
N GLY A 57 -4.56 -12.68 5.88
CA GLY A 57 -3.77 -13.20 6.98
C GLY A 57 -2.95 -14.44 6.67
N ASN A 58 -2.96 -14.96 5.44
CA ASN A 58 -2.08 -16.05 5.01
C ASN A 58 -0.59 -15.65 5.09
N ARG A 59 -0.30 -14.35 4.97
CA ARG A 59 1.03 -13.75 5.12
C ARG A 59 0.96 -12.59 6.11
N VAL A 60 1.14 -12.88 7.39
CA VAL A 60 1.11 -11.87 8.45
C VAL A 60 2.20 -10.82 8.23
N ARG A 61 1.80 -9.55 8.26
CA ARG A 61 2.66 -8.36 8.21
C ARG A 61 2.27 -7.37 9.31
N PRO A 62 3.17 -6.47 9.73
CA PRO A 62 2.80 -5.38 10.64
C PRO A 62 1.71 -4.51 10.03
N VAL A 63 0.81 -4.00 10.88
CA VAL A 63 -0.18 -2.98 10.52
C VAL A 63 -0.06 -1.78 11.48
N PRO A 64 -0.34 -0.55 11.05
CA PRO A 64 -0.82 -0.15 9.72
C PRO A 64 0.25 -0.27 8.63
N MET A 65 -0.16 -0.62 7.41
CA MET A 65 0.75 -0.80 6.26
C MET A 65 0.14 -0.26 4.97
N LEU A 66 0.88 0.58 4.24
CA LEU A 66 0.60 0.92 2.85
C LEU A 66 1.01 -0.29 1.99
N LEU A 67 0.04 -0.93 1.33
CA LEU A 67 0.30 -2.12 0.48
C LEU A 67 0.74 -1.73 -0.93
N GLY A 68 1.15 -2.75 -1.69
CA GLY A 68 1.59 -2.63 -3.07
C GLY A 68 3.08 -2.93 -3.22
N HIS A 69 3.42 -3.69 -4.26
CA HIS A 69 4.81 -4.02 -4.61
C HIS A 69 5.01 -4.22 -6.12
N GLU A 70 3.96 -3.96 -6.92
CA GLU A 70 3.97 -3.99 -8.36
C GLU A 70 3.54 -2.62 -8.85
N GLY A 71 4.41 -1.88 -9.53
CA GLY A 71 4.07 -0.55 -10.03
C GLY A 71 5.10 0.01 -10.99
N SER A 72 4.70 1.05 -11.70
CA SER A 72 5.54 1.85 -12.59
C SER A 72 5.31 3.33 -12.33
N GLY A 73 6.33 4.14 -12.57
CA GLY A 73 6.28 5.56 -12.26
C GLY A 73 7.48 6.32 -12.81
N ILE A 74 7.52 7.59 -12.47
CA ILE A 74 8.58 8.52 -12.88
C ILE A 74 9.47 8.79 -11.67
N ALA A 75 10.78 8.65 -11.83
CA ALA A 75 11.75 9.07 -10.82
C ALA A 75 11.81 10.60 -10.79
N LEU A 76 11.69 11.19 -9.60
CA LEU A 76 11.68 12.64 -9.39
C LEU A 76 13.06 13.14 -8.93
N GLU A 77 13.68 12.45 -7.97
CA GLU A 77 15.02 12.73 -7.42
C GLU A 77 15.64 11.48 -6.80
#